data_AF-A0A0D0LAL1-F1
#
_entry.id   AF-A0A0D0LAL1-F1
#
_cell.length_a   1.000
_cell.length_b   1.000
_cell.length_c   1.000
_cell.angle_alpha   90.00
_cell.angle_beta   90.00
_cell.angle_gamma   90.00
#
_symmetry.space_group_name_H-M   'P 1'
#
loop_
_entity.id
_entity.type
_entity.pdbx_description
1 polymer ?
#
loop_
_entity_poly.entity_id
_entity_poly.type
_entity_poly.pdbx_seq_one_letter_code
_entity_poly.pdbx_strand_id
1 'polypeptide(L)'
;MRTAVVASAAVVGLVVGGGSASAAVDDSNSVVDGGGNTITVSQADTFINSVFPLDGNPLTREWFHNGRAIVEVTGPDAADFEGDITLGYQFGYPMSLGGELTFSYSTPQLEIGDGDAFTVSDILPQVGTTVTLEPGPGIEDVEVGTGSASGERTEIQISNVHGTATNIAGNVSVRPYVKVVSSNGDTAVTYGQPWRFN
;
A
#
# COMPACT_ATOMS: atom_id res chain seq x y z
N MET A 1 -37.95 73.91 19.44
CA MET A 1 -36.72 73.15 19.16
C MET A 1 -37.09 71.67 19.21
N ARG A 2 -36.97 70.95 18.09
CA ARG A 2 -37.26 69.50 18.02
C ARG A 2 -35.93 68.80 17.79
N THR A 3 -35.41 68.12 18.81
CA THR A 3 -34.21 67.30 18.70
C THR A 3 -34.67 65.85 18.86
N ALA A 4 -34.83 65.14 17.75
CA ALA A 4 -35.02 63.71 17.74
C ALA A 4 -33.64 63.06 17.59
N VAL A 5 -33.20 62.37 18.64
CA VAL A 5 -31.96 61.58 18.65
C VAL A 5 -32.29 60.21 18.05
N VAL A 6 -31.67 59.87 16.93
CA VAL A 6 -31.74 58.54 16.33
C VAL A 6 -30.65 57.68 16.95
N ALA A 7 -31.04 56.64 17.69
CA ALA A 7 -30.11 55.66 18.24
C ALA A 7 -29.97 54.49 17.25
N SER A 8 -28.79 54.36 16.65
CA SER A 8 -28.44 53.25 15.76
C SER A 8 -27.89 52.08 16.58
N ALA A 9 -28.61 50.96 16.63
CA ALA A 9 -28.13 49.74 17.25
C ALA A 9 -27.23 48.97 16.27
N ALA A 10 -25.93 48.84 16.58
CA ALA A 10 -25.00 48.01 15.83
C ALA A 10 -25.16 46.55 16.29
N VAL A 11 -25.63 45.67 15.39
CA VAL A 11 -25.63 44.22 15.60
C VAL A 11 -24.28 43.69 15.14
N VAL A 12 -23.44 43.25 16.08
CA VAL A 12 -22.21 42.52 15.80
C VAL A 12 -22.57 41.05 15.67
N GLY A 13 -22.63 40.55 14.44
CA GLY A 13 -22.76 39.11 14.17
C GLY A 13 -21.43 38.40 14.43
N LEU A 14 -21.38 37.58 15.49
CA LEU A 14 -20.26 36.68 15.75
C LEU A 14 -20.28 35.57 14.69
N VAL A 15 -19.39 35.65 13.71
CA VAL A 15 -19.11 34.54 12.79
C VAL A 15 -18.35 33.48 13.59
N VAL A 16 -19.03 32.40 13.96
CA VAL A 16 -18.39 31.18 14.46
C VAL A 16 -17.75 30.52 13.24
N GLY A 17 -16.47 30.78 13.03
CA GLY A 17 -15.67 30.00 12.09
C GLY A 17 -15.60 28.56 12.60
N GLY A 18 -16.31 27.65 11.93
CA GLY A 18 -16.11 26.22 12.11
C GLY A 18 -14.71 25.88 11.67
N GLY A 19 -13.77 25.84 12.62
CA GLY A 19 -12.46 25.27 12.37
C GLY A 19 -12.63 23.79 12.11
N SER A 20 -12.63 23.39 10.84
CA SER A 20 -12.43 22.00 10.47
C SER A 20 -11.09 21.57 11.08
N ALA A 21 -11.13 20.62 12.00
CA ALA A 21 -9.94 20.01 12.52
C ALA A 21 -9.21 19.36 11.33
N SER A 22 -8.11 19.97 10.90
CA SER A 22 -7.26 19.40 9.87
C SER A 22 -6.59 18.16 10.46
N ALA A 23 -7.15 16.98 10.18
CA ALA A 23 -6.35 15.77 10.22
C ALA A 23 -5.14 15.98 9.31
N ALA A 24 -3.96 15.50 9.70
CA ALA A 24 -2.82 15.50 8.79
C ALA A 24 -3.15 14.53 7.66
N VAL A 25 -3.54 15.08 6.52
CA VAL A 25 -3.80 14.34 5.28
C VAL A 25 -2.45 14.11 4.61
N ASP A 26 -2.15 12.85 4.31
CA ASP A 26 -0.91 12.44 3.64
C ASP A 26 -1.00 12.72 2.14
N ASP A 27 -2.14 12.37 1.54
CA ASP A 27 -2.45 12.57 0.13
C ASP A 27 -3.96 12.61 -0.11
N SER A 28 -4.37 13.26 -1.21
CA SER A 28 -5.77 13.38 -1.58
C SER A 28 -5.95 13.54 -3.09
N ASN A 29 -7.08 13.08 -3.60
CA ASN A 29 -7.54 13.33 -4.95
C ASN A 29 -9.07 13.56 -4.96
N SER A 30 -9.57 14.25 -5.98
CA SER A 30 -11.01 14.54 -6.08
C SER A 30 -11.52 14.41 -7.51
N VAL A 31 -12.80 14.05 -7.65
CA VAL A 31 -13.53 14.04 -8.91
C VAL A 31 -14.85 14.77 -8.72
N VAL A 32 -15.33 15.46 -9.76
CA VAL A 32 -16.67 16.06 -9.79
C VAL A 32 -17.58 15.12 -10.56
N ASP A 33 -18.67 14.68 -9.94
CA ASP A 33 -19.65 13.79 -10.56
C ASP A 33 -20.57 14.52 -11.55
N GLY A 34 -21.40 13.76 -12.26
CA GLY A 34 -22.38 14.33 -13.21
C GLY A 34 -23.49 15.18 -12.57
N GLY A 35 -23.71 15.06 -11.26
CA GLY A 35 -24.68 15.83 -10.48
C GLY A 35 -24.10 17.13 -9.91
N GLY A 36 -22.78 17.34 -10.02
CA GLY A 36 -22.07 18.50 -9.48
C GLY A 36 -21.57 18.33 -8.05
N ASN A 37 -21.61 17.12 -7.48
CA ASN A 37 -20.92 16.83 -6.22
C ASN A 37 -19.43 16.63 -6.48
N THR A 38 -18.60 17.16 -5.59
CA THR A 38 -17.17 16.88 -5.54
C THR A 38 -16.93 15.77 -4.53
N ILE A 39 -16.44 14.64 -5.03
CA ILE A 39 -16.04 13.49 -4.22
C ILE A 39 -14.53 13.59 -4.01
N THR A 40 -14.10 13.77 -2.77
CA THR A 40 -12.70 13.83 -2.37
C THR A 40 -12.34 12.58 -1.60
N VAL A 41 -11.29 11.89 -2.03
CA VAL A 41 -10.70 10.75 -1.33
C VAL A 41 -9.34 11.16 -0.79
N SER A 42 -9.04 10.80 0.45
CA SER A 42 -7.77 11.12 1.10
C SER A 42 -7.27 9.98 1.99
N GLN A 43 -5.95 9.93 2.14
CA GLN A 43 -5.28 9.08 3.11
C GLN A 43 -4.73 9.94 4.25
N ALA A 44 -4.80 9.42 5.46
CA ALA A 44 -4.25 10.07 6.65
C ALA A 44 -3.63 9.04 7.59
N ASP A 45 -2.69 9.50 8.41
CA ASP A 45 -1.99 8.69 9.42
C ASP A 45 -1.38 7.40 8.83
N THR A 46 -0.93 7.46 7.58
CA THR A 46 -0.36 6.31 6.86
C THR A 46 1.00 5.97 7.43
N PHE A 47 1.10 4.81 8.07
CA PHE A 47 2.34 4.30 8.63
C PHE A 47 2.53 2.84 8.27
N ILE A 48 3.61 2.55 7.53
CA ILE A 48 4.00 1.18 7.18
C ILE A 48 5.32 0.84 7.89
N ASN A 49 5.23 -0.10 8.82
CA ASN A 49 6.36 -0.55 9.63
C ASN A 49 6.94 -1.86 9.08
N SER A 50 8.14 -1.80 8.51
CA SER A 50 8.88 -3.01 8.15
C SER A 50 9.44 -3.69 9.40
N VAL A 51 9.31 -5.00 9.48
CA VAL A 51 9.84 -5.81 10.59
C VAL A 51 10.80 -6.87 10.07
N PHE A 52 11.58 -7.46 10.98
CA PHE A 52 12.31 -8.67 10.65
C PHE A 52 11.33 -9.80 10.33
N PRO A 53 11.55 -10.55 9.24
CA PRO A 53 10.69 -11.66 8.87
C PRO A 53 10.61 -12.71 9.98
N LEU A 54 9.39 -13.14 10.30
CA LEU A 54 9.14 -14.16 11.31
C LEU A 54 9.72 -15.53 10.92
N ASP A 55 9.84 -15.80 9.61
CA ASP A 55 10.42 -17.03 9.05
C ASP A 55 11.96 -17.05 9.07
N GLY A 56 12.61 -15.93 9.44
CA GLY A 56 14.06 -15.78 9.42
C GLY A 56 14.68 -15.83 8.01
N ASN A 57 13.87 -15.78 6.95
CA ASN A 57 14.33 -15.87 5.58
C ASN A 57 14.81 -14.49 5.09
N PRO A 58 16.09 -14.34 4.68
CA PRO A 58 16.60 -13.06 4.17
C PRO A 58 15.93 -12.62 2.85
N LEU A 59 15.19 -13.51 2.18
CA LEU A 59 14.44 -13.23 0.96
C LEU A 59 12.98 -12.86 1.23
N THR A 60 12.57 -12.86 2.49
CA THR A 60 11.24 -12.42 2.92
C THR A 60 11.29 -10.95 3.34
N ARG A 61 10.22 -10.22 3.04
CA ARG A 61 9.93 -8.89 3.58
C ARG A 61 8.58 -8.94 4.27
N GLU A 62 8.51 -8.40 5.46
CA GLU A 62 7.32 -8.41 6.30
C GLU A 62 7.06 -7.01 6.87
N TRP A 63 5.79 -6.59 6.90
CA TRP A 63 5.41 -5.27 7.37
C TRP A 63 4.00 -5.23 7.98
N PHE A 64 3.75 -4.16 8.74
CA PHE A 64 2.43 -3.83 9.29
C PHE A 64 1.99 -2.43 8.83
N HIS A 65 0.75 -2.31 8.37
CA HIS A 65 0.17 -1.04 7.92
C HIS A 65 -0.89 -0.53 8.90
N ASN A 66 -0.79 0.75 9.20
CA ASN A 66 -1.80 1.55 9.87
C ASN A 66 -2.13 2.73 8.96
N GLY A 67 -3.38 3.13 8.92
CA GLY A 67 -3.78 4.25 8.10
C GLY A 67 -5.27 4.48 8.14
N ARG A 68 -5.69 5.57 7.51
CA ARG A 68 -7.07 5.99 7.46
C ARG A 68 -7.43 6.44 6.06
N ALA A 69 -8.52 5.88 5.54
CA ALA A 69 -9.18 6.33 4.33
C ALA A 69 -10.32 7.27 4.71
N ILE A 70 -10.37 8.44 4.10
CA ILE A 70 -11.43 9.42 4.30
C ILE A 70 -12.03 9.73 2.93
N VAL A 71 -13.35 9.64 2.84
CA VAL A 71 -14.12 10.12 1.70
C VAL A 71 -14.99 11.27 2.18
N GLU A 72 -14.86 12.42 1.51
CA GLU A 72 -15.67 13.61 1.74
C GLU A 72 -16.39 13.99 0.45
N VAL A 73 -17.68 14.21 0.55
CA VAL A 73 -18.53 14.61 -0.58
C VAL A 73 -19.12 15.96 -0.28
N THR A 74 -19.03 16.88 -1.24
CA THR A 74 -19.56 18.25 -1.11
C THR A 74 -20.31 18.61 -2.38
N GLY A 75 -21.55 19.07 -2.26
CA GLY A 75 -22.37 19.39 -3.42
C GLY A 75 -23.86 19.37 -3.10
N PRO A 76 -24.73 19.52 -4.12
CA PRO A 76 -26.18 19.58 -3.95
C PRO A 76 -26.78 18.34 -3.28
N ASP A 77 -26.23 17.15 -3.58
CA ASP A 77 -26.79 15.85 -3.19
C ASP A 77 -25.80 15.05 -2.35
N ALA A 78 -24.84 15.72 -1.68
CA ALA A 78 -23.78 15.06 -0.92
C ALA A 78 -24.29 14.15 0.21
N ALA A 79 -25.44 14.50 0.81
CA ALA A 79 -26.06 13.70 1.87
C ALA A 79 -26.61 12.35 1.39
N ASP A 80 -26.92 12.23 0.10
CA ASP A 80 -27.45 11.02 -0.54
C ASP A 80 -26.37 10.21 -1.25
N PHE A 81 -25.09 10.56 -1.05
CA PHE A 81 -23.98 9.83 -1.63
C PHE A 81 -23.94 8.38 -1.15
N GLU A 82 -23.69 7.46 -2.07
CA GLU A 82 -23.42 6.06 -1.82
C GLU A 82 -22.26 5.59 -2.72
N GLY A 83 -21.38 4.75 -2.18
CA GLY A 83 -20.28 4.17 -2.94
C GLY A 83 -19.50 3.10 -2.19
N ASP A 84 -18.49 2.54 -2.83
CA ASP A 84 -17.58 1.55 -2.25
C ASP A 84 -16.16 2.12 -2.16
N ILE A 85 -15.57 1.98 -0.98
CA ILE A 85 -14.18 2.33 -0.67
C ILE A 85 -13.36 1.06 -0.70
N THR A 86 -12.20 1.12 -1.37
CA THR A 86 -11.17 0.10 -1.36
C THR A 86 -9.88 0.70 -0.83
N LEU A 87 -9.27 0.04 0.14
CA LEU A 87 -7.91 0.31 0.60
C LEU A 87 -7.00 -0.80 0.05
N GLY A 88 -5.84 -0.43 -0.46
CA GLY A 88 -4.90 -1.41 -1.02
C GLY A 88 -3.47 -0.92 -1.11
N TYR A 89 -2.62 -1.73 -1.72
CA TYR A 89 -1.28 -1.33 -2.12
C TYR A 89 -0.96 -1.74 -3.55
N GLN A 90 -0.10 -0.94 -4.16
CA GLN A 90 0.78 -1.39 -5.22
C GLN A 90 2.04 -1.99 -4.62
N PHE A 91 2.39 -3.18 -5.05
CA PHE A 91 3.57 -3.93 -4.64
C PHE A 91 4.50 -4.14 -5.82
N GLY A 92 5.80 -3.89 -5.65
CA GLY A 92 6.77 -4.09 -6.72
C GLY A 92 8.15 -4.47 -6.21
N TYR A 93 8.80 -5.39 -6.94
CA TYR A 93 10.16 -5.86 -6.68
C TYR A 93 10.88 -6.19 -7.99
N PRO A 94 12.22 -6.07 -8.02
CA PRO A 94 12.96 -6.18 -9.28
C PRO A 94 13.16 -7.62 -9.73
N MET A 95 13.34 -8.57 -8.81
CA MET A 95 13.66 -9.96 -9.11
C MET A 95 13.11 -10.90 -8.02
N SER A 96 12.71 -12.10 -8.42
CA SER A 96 12.45 -13.23 -7.52
C SER A 96 13.48 -14.35 -7.71
N LEU A 97 13.63 -15.16 -6.68
CA LEU A 97 14.40 -16.40 -6.74
C LEU A 97 13.43 -17.56 -6.95
N GLY A 98 13.47 -18.13 -8.15
CA GLY A 98 12.82 -19.40 -8.47
C GLY A 98 13.89 -20.49 -8.48
N GLY A 99 13.76 -21.55 -7.68
CA GLY A 99 14.75 -22.62 -7.74
C GLY A 99 14.56 -23.74 -6.74
N GLU A 100 14.58 -24.96 -7.27
CA GLU A 100 14.78 -26.18 -6.51
C GLU A 100 16.26 -26.24 -6.09
N LEU A 101 16.52 -26.37 -4.79
CA LEU A 101 17.86 -26.51 -4.25
C LEU A 101 18.44 -27.87 -4.66
N THR A 102 19.21 -27.94 -5.75
CA THR A 102 19.91 -29.16 -6.12
C THR A 102 21.03 -29.44 -5.14
N PHE A 103 20.91 -30.50 -4.35
CA PHE A 103 22.02 -31.07 -3.58
C PHE A 103 22.73 -32.13 -4.43
N SER A 104 23.82 -31.76 -5.10
CA SER A 104 24.74 -32.76 -5.66
C SER A 104 25.72 -33.20 -4.58
N TYR A 105 25.69 -34.49 -4.23
CA TYR A 105 26.73 -35.12 -3.41
C TYR A 105 27.38 -36.21 -4.26
N SER A 106 28.59 -35.94 -4.76
CA SER A 106 29.40 -36.92 -5.47
C SER A 106 30.36 -37.57 -4.48
N THR A 107 30.28 -38.89 -4.30
CA THR A 107 31.24 -39.66 -3.50
C THR A 107 32.50 -39.97 -4.32
N PRO A 108 33.72 -39.93 -3.74
CA PRO A 108 34.94 -40.27 -4.46
C PRO A 108 34.85 -41.67 -5.05
N GLN A 109 35.06 -41.81 -6.36
CA GLN A 109 35.16 -43.11 -7.01
C GLN A 109 36.59 -43.33 -7.49
N LEU A 110 37.15 -44.50 -7.16
CA LEU A 110 38.43 -44.98 -7.66
C LEU A 110 38.15 -45.94 -8.82
N GLU A 111 38.45 -45.53 -10.05
CA GLU A 111 38.49 -46.43 -11.21
C GLU A 111 39.92 -46.92 -11.44
N ILE A 112 40.05 -48.24 -11.64
CA ILE A 112 41.30 -48.88 -12.06
C ILE A 112 41.23 -49.02 -13.58
N GLY A 113 42.00 -48.22 -14.31
CA GLY A 113 42.15 -48.37 -15.76
C GLY A 113 42.95 -49.63 -16.10
N ASP A 114 42.62 -50.28 -17.22
CA ASP A 114 43.37 -51.43 -17.75
C ASP A 114 44.78 -50.98 -18.15
N GLY A 115 45.72 -51.10 -17.20
CA GLY A 115 47.13 -50.71 -17.32
C GLY A 115 47.58 -49.71 -16.26
N ASP A 116 47.89 -50.18 -15.05
CA ASP A 116 48.69 -49.57 -13.95
C ASP A 116 48.52 -48.07 -13.61
N ALA A 117 47.54 -47.38 -14.18
CA ALA A 117 47.26 -45.96 -13.97
C ALA A 117 46.04 -45.79 -13.07
N PHE A 118 46.30 -45.35 -11.83
CA PHE A 118 45.26 -44.88 -10.91
C PHE A 118 44.83 -43.47 -11.33
N THR A 119 43.66 -43.33 -11.96
CA THR A 119 43.05 -42.02 -12.19
C THR A 119 42.16 -41.66 -11.02
N VAL A 120 42.55 -40.64 -10.25
CA VAL A 120 41.73 -40.08 -9.18
C VAL A 120 40.96 -38.89 -9.76
N SER A 121 39.67 -39.08 -10.03
CA SER A 121 38.75 -38.00 -10.41
C SER A 121 38.05 -37.46 -9.16
N ASP A 122 38.13 -36.14 -8.98
CA ASP A 122 37.40 -35.32 -8.00
C ASP A 122 37.54 -35.75 -6.51
N ILE A 123 38.62 -35.26 -5.89
CA ILE A 123 39.04 -35.58 -4.51
C ILE A 123 38.31 -34.77 -3.43
N LEU A 124 37.48 -33.81 -3.82
CA LEU A 124 36.73 -32.96 -2.89
C LEU A 124 35.24 -33.00 -3.26
N PRO A 125 34.33 -33.13 -2.28
CA PRO A 125 32.90 -33.09 -2.55
C PRO A 125 32.52 -31.73 -3.16
N GLN A 126 31.97 -31.75 -4.37
CA GLN A 126 31.43 -30.57 -5.03
C GLN A 126 29.91 -30.49 -4.78
N VAL A 127 29.50 -29.49 -4.00
CA VAL A 127 28.09 -29.13 -3.83
C VAL A 127 27.78 -27.98 -4.79
N GLY A 128 26.96 -28.24 -5.80
CA GLY A 128 26.50 -27.22 -6.75
C GLY A 128 25.03 -26.91 -6.54
N THR A 129 24.71 -25.73 -6.03
CA THR A 129 23.33 -25.25 -5.88
C THR A 129 22.99 -24.31 -7.05
N THR A 130 21.99 -24.66 -7.85
CA THR A 130 21.47 -23.75 -8.88
C THR A 130 20.31 -22.96 -8.30
N VAL A 131 20.40 -21.63 -8.34
CA VAL A 131 19.29 -20.74 -8.00
C VAL A 131 18.99 -19.87 -9.22
N THR A 132 17.75 -19.86 -9.69
CA THR A 132 17.36 -19.07 -10.86
C THR A 132 16.85 -17.71 -10.40
N LEU A 133 17.42 -16.65 -10.97
CA LEU A 133 16.90 -15.30 -10.83
C LEU A 133 15.88 -15.06 -11.93
N GLU A 134 14.66 -14.72 -11.52
CA GLU A 134 13.56 -14.37 -12.41
C GLU A 134 13.27 -12.87 -12.28
N PRO A 135 12.93 -12.17 -13.37
CA PRO A 135 12.42 -10.81 -13.27
C PRO A 135 11.18 -10.75 -12.39
N GLY A 136 11.05 -9.71 -11.57
CA GLY A 136 9.82 -9.47 -10.82
C GLY A 136 8.62 -9.23 -11.75
N PRO A 137 7.39 -9.38 -11.25
CA PRO A 137 6.16 -9.30 -12.03
C PRO A 137 5.86 -7.87 -12.53
N GLY A 138 6.61 -6.87 -12.08
CA GLY A 138 6.32 -5.46 -12.31
C GLY A 138 5.67 -4.85 -11.07
N ILE A 139 4.53 -4.19 -11.27
CA ILE A 139 3.72 -3.60 -10.18
C ILE A 139 2.41 -4.38 -10.13
N GLU A 140 2.09 -4.91 -8.96
CA GLU A 140 0.86 -5.64 -8.68
C GLU A 140 -0.01 -4.88 -7.68
N ASP A 141 -1.33 -4.91 -7.88
CA ASP A 141 -2.29 -4.31 -6.97
C ASP A 141 -2.84 -5.37 -6.00
N VAL A 142 -2.83 -5.06 -4.70
CA VAL A 142 -3.38 -5.90 -3.64
C VAL A 142 -4.42 -5.11 -2.88
N GLU A 143 -5.66 -5.59 -2.91
CA GLU A 143 -6.76 -5.05 -2.11
C GLU A 143 -6.66 -5.62 -0.69
N VAL A 144 -6.68 -4.71 0.30
CA VAL A 144 -6.52 -5.04 1.72
C VAL A 144 -7.86 -5.09 2.43
N GLY A 145 -8.77 -4.21 2.03
CA GLY A 145 -10.09 -4.13 2.62
C GLY A 145 -11.02 -3.28 1.77
N THR A 146 -12.30 -3.57 1.92
CA THR A 146 -13.38 -2.83 1.29
C THR A 146 -14.42 -2.42 2.32
N GLY A 147 -15.15 -1.36 2.05
CA GLY A 147 -16.26 -0.89 2.88
C GLY A 147 -17.16 0.05 2.10
N SER A 148 -18.39 0.22 2.57
CA SER A 148 -19.34 1.15 1.93
C SER A 148 -19.17 2.57 2.47
N ALA A 149 -19.21 3.55 1.57
CA ALA A 149 -19.32 4.96 1.88
C ALA A 149 -20.75 5.43 1.73
N SER A 150 -21.21 6.25 2.68
CA SER A 150 -22.51 6.91 2.58
C SER A 150 -22.48 8.30 3.20
N GLY A 151 -23.28 9.20 2.63
CA GLY A 151 -23.39 10.59 3.05
C GLY A 151 -22.14 11.44 2.81
N GLU A 152 -22.10 12.60 3.47
CA GLU A 152 -21.12 13.67 3.19
C GLU A 152 -19.70 13.32 3.65
N ARG A 153 -19.55 12.42 4.63
CA ARG A 153 -18.24 12.00 5.11
C ARG A 153 -18.26 10.57 5.62
N THR A 154 -17.38 9.73 5.08
CA THR A 154 -17.11 8.38 5.57
C THR A 154 -15.62 8.24 5.89
N GLU A 155 -15.31 7.56 6.98
CA GLU A 155 -13.95 7.34 7.44
C GLU A 155 -13.75 5.86 7.80
N ILE A 156 -12.73 5.24 7.22
CA ILE A 156 -12.34 3.85 7.52
C ILE A 156 -10.92 3.87 8.05
N GLN A 157 -10.72 3.31 9.23
CA GLN A 157 -9.40 3.16 9.83
C GLN A 157 -8.97 1.69 9.81
N ILE A 158 -7.72 1.47 9.46
CA ILE A 158 -7.06 0.18 9.59
C ILE A 158 -5.87 0.30 10.54
N SER A 159 -5.70 -0.73 11.36
CA SER A 159 -4.58 -0.80 12.29
C SER A 159 -3.95 -2.18 12.23
N ASN A 160 -2.62 -2.17 12.15
CA ASN A 160 -1.76 -3.33 12.21
C ASN A 160 -2.10 -4.43 11.18
N VAL A 161 -2.48 -4.03 9.96
CA VAL A 161 -2.70 -4.97 8.85
C VAL A 161 -1.35 -5.57 8.45
N HIS A 162 -1.26 -6.89 8.49
CA HIS A 162 -0.04 -7.63 8.14
C HIS A 162 0.09 -7.83 6.63
N GLY A 163 1.29 -7.58 6.09
CA GLY A 163 1.69 -7.91 4.72
C GLY A 163 3.04 -8.62 4.70
N THR A 164 3.19 -9.57 3.78
CA THR A 164 4.43 -10.34 3.59
C THR A 164 4.64 -10.67 2.13
N ALA A 165 5.91 -10.74 1.73
CA ALA A 165 6.31 -11.20 0.41
C ALA A 165 7.65 -11.94 0.48
N THR A 166 7.76 -13.09 -0.18
CA THR A 166 8.92 -13.99 -0.08
C THR A 166 9.55 -14.28 -1.43
N ASN A 167 10.73 -14.92 -1.41
CA ASN A 167 11.56 -15.21 -2.57
C ASN A 167 11.98 -13.96 -3.34
N ILE A 168 12.16 -12.83 -2.67
CA ILE A 168 12.50 -11.56 -3.32
C ILE A 168 14.01 -11.32 -3.26
N ALA A 169 14.60 -11.14 -4.43
CA ALA A 169 15.96 -10.67 -4.59
C ALA A 169 15.97 -9.16 -4.84
N GLY A 170 16.22 -8.39 -3.78
CA GLY A 170 16.34 -6.93 -3.83
C GLY A 170 15.38 -6.23 -2.88
N ASN A 171 15.16 -4.94 -3.16
CA ASN A 171 14.26 -4.09 -2.38
C ASN A 171 12.82 -4.29 -2.81
N VAL A 172 11.92 -4.23 -1.83
CA VAL A 172 10.48 -4.19 -2.05
C VAL A 172 10.02 -2.75 -1.96
N SER A 173 9.14 -2.33 -2.88
CA SER A 173 8.43 -1.06 -2.78
C SER A 173 6.94 -1.31 -2.62
N VAL A 174 6.33 -0.64 -1.64
CA VAL A 174 4.89 -0.67 -1.38
C VAL A 174 4.34 0.74 -1.46
N ARG A 175 3.32 0.96 -2.28
CA ARG A 175 2.64 2.24 -2.38
C ARG A 175 1.17 2.05 -1.97
N PRO A 176 0.73 2.58 -0.83
CA PRO A 176 -0.67 2.50 -0.44
C PRO A 176 -1.54 3.36 -1.36
N TYR A 177 -2.78 2.93 -1.56
CA TYR A 177 -3.79 3.69 -2.27
C TYR A 177 -5.15 3.57 -1.58
N VAL A 178 -5.99 4.57 -1.79
CA VAL A 178 -7.41 4.52 -1.45
C VAL A 178 -8.20 4.88 -2.70
N LYS A 179 -9.15 4.02 -3.04
CA LYS A 179 -10.06 4.14 -4.19
C LYS A 179 -11.48 4.25 -3.66
N VAL A 180 -12.25 5.16 -4.22
CA VAL A 180 -13.71 5.20 -4.04
C VAL A 180 -14.38 5.10 -5.39
N VAL A 181 -15.43 4.30 -5.47
CA VAL A 181 -16.31 4.16 -6.64
C VAL A 181 -17.72 4.53 -6.20
N SER A 182 -18.30 5.60 -6.75
CA SER A 182 -19.69 5.97 -6.48
C SER A 182 -20.66 4.93 -7.05
N SER A 183 -21.88 4.89 -6.53
CA SER A 183 -22.96 4.05 -7.09
C SER A 183 -23.28 4.38 -8.56
N ASN A 184 -22.94 5.59 -9.01
CA ASN A 184 -23.05 6.05 -10.39
C ASN A 184 -21.84 5.66 -11.26
N GLY A 185 -20.79 5.10 -10.67
CA GLY A 185 -19.58 4.64 -11.36
C GLY A 185 -18.43 5.65 -11.40
N ASP A 186 -18.60 6.85 -10.84
CA ASP A 186 -17.52 7.84 -10.73
C ASP A 186 -16.43 7.31 -9.81
N THR A 187 -15.17 7.40 -10.24
CA THR A 187 -14.06 6.82 -9.49
C THR A 187 -13.02 7.89 -9.17
N ALA A 188 -12.64 7.97 -7.89
CA ALA A 188 -11.48 8.74 -7.46
C ALA A 188 -10.49 7.81 -6.75
N VAL A 189 -9.22 7.94 -7.07
CA VAL A 189 -8.14 7.19 -6.44
C VAL A 189 -7.05 8.16 -6.04
N THR A 190 -6.57 8.02 -4.80
CA THR A 190 -5.38 8.72 -4.33
C THR A 190 -4.29 7.70 -4.01
N TYR A 191 -3.04 8.13 -4.18
CA TYR A 191 -1.87 7.30 -4.02
C TYR A 191 -0.87 7.98 -3.09
N GLY A 192 -0.53 7.30 -2.00
CA GLY A 192 0.47 7.76 -1.05
C GLY A 192 1.91 7.67 -1.58
N GLN A 193 2.84 8.12 -0.74
CA GLN A 193 4.27 7.96 -1.02
C GLN A 193 4.68 6.48 -0.97
N PRO A 194 5.59 6.03 -1.86
CA PRO A 194 6.09 4.65 -1.82
C PRO A 194 7.05 4.44 -0.64
N TRP A 195 6.85 3.34 0.07
CA TRP A 195 7.68 2.82 1.15
C TRP A 195 8.63 1.76 0.60
N ARG A 196 9.92 1.85 0.93
CA ARG A 196 10.93 0.89 0.48
C ARG A 196 11.43 0.04 1.64
N PHE A 197 11.42 -1.27 1.46
CA PHE A 197 11.96 -2.25 2.40
C PHE A 197 13.23 -2.87 1.84
N ASN A 198 14.24 -2.99 2.69
CA ASN A 198 15.54 -3.56 2.34
C ASN A 198 15.69 -4.95 2.91
#